data_AF-A0A8S3Z7W2-F1
#
_entry.id   AF-A0A8S3Z7W2-F1
#
_cell.length_a   1.000
_cell.length_b   1.000
_cell.length_c   1.000
_cell.angle_alpha   90.00
_cell.angle_beta   90.00
_cell.angle_gamma   90.00
#
_symmetry.space_group_name_H-M   'P 1'
#
loop_
_entity.id
_entity.type
_entity.pdbx_description
1 polymer ?
#
loop_
_entity_poly.entity_id
_entity_poly.type
_entity_poly.pdbx_seq_one_letter_code
_entity_poly.pdbx_strand_id
1 'polypeptide(L)'
;SYASVPSIIKQQQHGNSNLDSDNLRLVCDLFFNYVGKKISTKAAGSNEREDITHSYKYPQGSEEEVAAVLKAGKTGSTRPDLFSKVKQDVVFTLVSDQEKQTLGATFEVSLSVKNNSNEQRTISSGLIIVSTMYYTGKLSRQLKKLDFQGLVLSPGEENLQTIQVTEDEYFDSLEDFGMLNVNATATINETSQNFITNKTYSLRQPRLTIQAPRQAVVNQTFNVEVSFLNPYKTRSLTDCWLQLDSVVSFMQFEVGNLNPGATLKASLPVAATKAGDHDIIMALQSKQLKGITGETVIHIQEE
;
A
#
# COMPACT_ATOMS: atom_id res chain seq x y z
N SER A 1 -3.78 15.59 -15.97
CA SER A 1 -2.87 16.77 -16.07
C SER A 1 -1.45 16.31 -15.80
N TYR A 2 -0.43 16.91 -16.42
CA TYR A 2 0.98 16.50 -16.32
C TYR A 2 1.47 16.29 -14.87
N ALA A 3 0.88 16.99 -13.89
CA ALA A 3 1.22 16.90 -12.48
C ALA A 3 0.99 15.52 -11.82
N SER A 4 0.17 14.62 -12.37
CA SER A 4 -0.09 13.31 -11.74
C SER A 4 1.12 12.37 -11.71
N VAL A 5 2.21 12.70 -12.41
CA VAL A 5 3.38 11.82 -12.56
C VAL A 5 4.68 12.38 -11.96
N PRO A 6 5.10 13.64 -12.22
CA PRO A 6 6.35 14.21 -11.69
C PRO A 6 6.12 15.13 -10.49
N SER A 7 5.03 14.95 -9.73
CA SER A 7 4.74 15.82 -8.58
C SER A 7 5.77 15.69 -7.47
N ILE A 8 6.28 16.83 -7.02
CA ILE A 8 7.15 16.93 -5.84
C ILE A 8 6.27 17.25 -4.63
N ILE A 9 6.26 16.33 -3.66
CA ILE A 9 5.51 16.49 -2.42
C ILE A 9 6.35 17.28 -1.43
N LYS A 10 5.76 18.37 -0.91
CA LYS A 10 6.25 19.10 0.27
C LYS A 10 5.27 18.82 1.40
N GLN A 11 5.72 18.18 2.47
CA GLN A 11 4.90 18.05 3.67
C GLN A 11 5.13 19.29 4.53
N GLN A 12 4.06 19.97 4.92
CA GLN A 12 4.09 21.10 5.84
C GLN A 12 3.41 20.67 7.13
N GLN A 13 3.98 21.00 8.28
CA GLN A 13 3.23 20.90 9.54
C GLN A 13 2.01 21.83 9.46
N HIS A 14 0.83 21.33 9.80
CA HIS A 14 -0.24 22.16 10.34
C HIS A 14 -0.20 21.94 11.86
N GLY A 15 0.48 22.84 12.56
CA GLY A 15 0.38 22.91 14.01
C GLY A 15 -1.04 23.35 14.40
N ASN A 16 -1.55 22.81 15.50
CA ASN A 16 -2.76 23.33 16.14
C ASN A 16 -2.60 24.86 16.33
N SER A 17 -3.63 25.60 15.94
CA SER A 17 -3.75 27.04 16.15
C SER A 17 -3.61 27.37 17.63
N ASN A 18 -2.45 27.90 18.04
CA ASN A 18 -2.24 28.81 19.18
C ASN A 18 -0.75 29.08 19.48
N LEU A 19 0.10 29.27 18.46
CA LEU A 19 1.45 29.82 18.65
C LEU A 19 1.75 30.82 17.51
N ASP A 20 2.40 31.92 17.91
CA ASP A 20 2.48 33.21 17.22
C ASP A 20 2.79 33.18 15.72
N SER A 21 2.16 34.15 15.04
CA SER A 21 2.09 34.35 13.61
C SER A 21 3.33 34.99 12.99
N ASP A 22 4.54 34.62 13.40
CA ASP A 22 5.75 35.09 12.73
C ASP A 22 6.88 34.04 12.74
N ASN A 23 7.27 33.64 11.53
CA ASN A 23 8.48 32.87 11.21
C ASN A 23 8.63 31.47 11.81
N LEU A 24 8.14 30.46 11.09
CA LEU A 24 8.87 29.19 10.84
C LEU A 24 8.19 28.40 9.71
N ARG A 25 8.42 28.81 8.46
CA ARG A 25 8.25 27.90 7.30
C ARG A 25 9.41 26.90 7.31
N LEU A 26 9.37 25.93 8.23
CA LEU A 26 10.27 24.79 8.20
C LEU A 26 10.01 23.98 6.93
N VAL A 27 10.95 24.05 5.98
CA VAL A 27 10.98 23.19 4.81
C VAL A 27 11.30 21.78 5.31
N CYS A 28 10.27 20.98 5.54
CA CYS A 28 10.43 19.54 5.71
C CYS A 28 10.64 18.91 4.33
N ASP A 29 11.54 17.92 4.28
CA ASP A 29 12.09 17.22 3.12
C ASP A 29 11.29 17.30 1.80
N LEU A 30 11.99 17.68 0.71
CA LEU A 30 11.46 17.59 -0.65
C LEU A 30 11.63 16.16 -1.16
N PHE A 31 10.52 15.44 -1.33
CA PHE A 31 10.54 14.08 -1.86
C PHE A 31 10.36 14.09 -3.39
N PHE A 32 11.48 14.15 -4.13
CA PHE A 32 11.48 14.07 -5.61
C PHE A 32 11.04 12.71 -6.14
N ASN A 33 10.98 11.69 -5.28
CA ASN A 33 10.77 10.29 -5.65
C ASN A 33 9.43 9.71 -5.24
N TYR A 34 8.48 10.52 -4.77
CA TYR A 34 7.27 9.95 -4.19
C TYR A 34 6.22 9.56 -5.25
N VAL A 35 6.18 10.26 -6.38
CA VAL A 35 5.10 10.13 -7.38
C VAL A 35 5.58 9.42 -8.65
N GLY A 36 4.68 8.66 -9.29
CA GLY A 36 4.93 8.04 -10.60
C GLY A 36 6.05 7.01 -10.61
N LYS A 37 6.14 6.14 -9.59
CA LYS A 37 7.26 5.20 -9.41
C LYS A 37 7.26 4.01 -10.39
N LYS A 38 6.09 3.44 -10.65
CA LYS A 38 5.93 2.15 -11.37
C LYS A 38 4.72 2.22 -12.31
N ILE A 39 4.83 3.00 -13.38
CA ILE A 39 3.77 3.10 -14.39
C ILE A 39 3.85 1.83 -15.24
N SER A 40 2.73 1.16 -15.42
CA SER A 40 2.71 -0.20 -15.97
C SER A 40 1.50 -0.43 -16.84
N THR A 41 1.64 -1.35 -17.79
CA THR A 41 0.54 -1.95 -18.55
C THR A 41 0.72 -3.47 -18.60
N LYS A 42 -0.32 -4.19 -19.03
CA LYS A 42 -0.22 -5.61 -19.39
C LYS A 42 0.52 -5.72 -20.72
N ALA A 43 1.51 -6.62 -20.80
CA ALA A 43 2.27 -6.86 -22.02
C ALA A 43 1.37 -7.43 -23.14
N ALA A 44 1.66 -7.07 -24.39
CA ALA A 44 0.92 -7.58 -25.53
C ALA A 44 1.10 -9.11 -25.67
N GLY A 45 -0.01 -9.86 -25.62
CA GLY A 45 0.00 -11.31 -25.78
C GLY A 45 0.47 -12.10 -24.55
N SER A 46 0.68 -11.46 -23.39
CA SER A 46 0.99 -12.17 -22.14
C SER A 46 0.30 -11.51 -20.93
N ASN A 47 0.28 -12.21 -19.79
CA ASN A 47 -0.20 -11.67 -18.51
C ASN A 47 0.91 -10.98 -17.71
N GLU A 48 2.10 -10.79 -18.31
CA GLU A 48 3.22 -10.15 -17.63
C GLU A 48 3.06 -8.64 -17.55
N ARG A 49 3.65 -8.06 -16.51
CA ARG A 49 3.71 -6.61 -16.32
C ARG A 49 4.77 -6.01 -17.24
N GLU A 50 4.35 -5.07 -18.07
CA GLU A 50 5.24 -4.20 -18.85
C GLU A 50 5.44 -2.86 -18.12
N ASP A 51 6.69 -2.43 -17.92
CA ASP A 51 7.02 -1.15 -17.30
C ASP A 51 7.16 -0.04 -18.34
N ILE A 52 6.23 0.91 -18.31
CA ILE A 52 6.18 2.04 -19.26
C ILE A 52 6.52 3.37 -18.57
N THR A 53 7.18 3.33 -17.41
CA THR A 53 7.53 4.55 -16.63
C THR A 53 8.38 5.52 -17.45
N HIS A 54 9.30 5.00 -18.27
CA HIS A 54 10.18 5.77 -19.12
C HIS A 54 9.42 6.58 -20.20
N SER A 55 8.22 6.14 -20.60
CA SER A 55 7.38 6.84 -21.57
C SER A 55 6.72 8.11 -21.01
N TYR A 56 6.71 8.27 -19.68
CA TYR A 56 6.05 9.40 -19.01
C TYR A 56 7.02 10.35 -18.30
N LYS A 57 8.22 9.88 -17.91
CA LYS A 57 9.22 10.72 -17.24
C LYS A 57 10.64 10.27 -17.55
N TYR A 58 11.54 11.24 -17.55
CA TYR A 58 12.98 10.98 -17.66
C TYR A 58 13.53 10.26 -16.42
N PRO A 59 14.66 9.55 -16.54
CA PRO A 59 15.34 8.94 -15.40
C PRO A 59 15.69 9.97 -14.33
N GLN A 60 15.60 9.57 -13.07
CA GLN A 60 15.88 10.47 -11.97
C GLN A 60 17.36 10.88 -11.93
N GLY A 61 17.63 12.15 -11.66
CA GLY A 61 18.96 12.75 -11.63
C GLY A 61 19.53 13.08 -13.01
N SER A 62 18.76 12.83 -14.08
CA SER A 62 19.15 13.20 -15.44
C SER A 62 19.01 14.72 -15.66
N GLU A 63 19.82 15.26 -16.56
CA GLU A 63 19.72 16.68 -16.94
C GLU A 63 18.36 16.98 -17.57
N GLU A 64 17.79 15.99 -18.28
CA GLU A 64 16.49 16.04 -18.90
C GLU A 64 15.36 16.10 -17.86
N GLU A 65 15.45 15.37 -16.75
CA GLU A 65 14.51 15.50 -15.63
C GLU A 65 14.55 16.92 -15.06
N VAL A 66 15.75 17.42 -14.76
CA VAL A 66 15.95 18.76 -14.21
C VAL A 66 15.39 19.81 -15.17
N ALA A 67 15.71 19.72 -16.47
CA ALA A 67 15.20 20.63 -17.49
C ALA A 67 13.68 20.56 -17.63
N ALA A 68 13.08 19.36 -17.59
CA ALA A 68 11.64 19.16 -17.67
C ALA A 68 10.91 19.75 -16.44
N VAL A 69 11.45 19.54 -15.23
CA VAL A 69 10.91 20.09 -13.97
C VAL A 69 11.03 21.61 -13.95
N LEU A 70 12.18 22.17 -14.36
CA LEU A 70 12.39 23.62 -14.45
C LEU A 70 11.46 24.27 -15.49
N LYS A 71 11.29 23.64 -16.65
CA LYS A 71 10.36 24.11 -17.70
C LYS A 71 8.91 24.10 -17.20
N ALA A 72 8.48 23.03 -16.54
CA ALA A 72 7.15 22.94 -15.93
C ALA A 72 6.95 23.97 -14.81
N GLY A 73 8.00 24.23 -14.03
CA GLY A 73 8.01 25.21 -12.94
C GLY A 73 7.76 26.65 -13.41
N LYS A 74 8.31 27.03 -14.57
CA LYS A 74 8.13 28.37 -15.18
C LYS A 74 6.69 28.66 -15.60
N THR A 75 5.89 27.62 -15.86
CA THR A 75 4.49 27.73 -16.30
C THR A 75 3.46 27.60 -15.17
N GLY A 76 3.87 27.35 -13.90
CA GLY A 76 2.88 27.23 -12.82
C GLY A 76 3.36 26.83 -11.42
N SER A 77 4.65 26.92 -11.08
CA SER A 77 5.14 26.55 -9.74
C SER A 77 5.66 27.77 -8.96
N THR A 78 5.16 27.97 -7.74
CA THR A 78 5.50 29.06 -6.81
C THR A 78 6.69 28.75 -5.87
N ARG A 79 7.61 27.86 -6.27
CA ARG A 79 8.58 27.25 -5.35
C ARG A 79 10.05 27.59 -5.69
N PRO A 80 10.65 28.64 -5.09
CA PRO A 80 12.02 29.07 -5.36
C PRO A 80 13.11 28.15 -4.80
N ASP A 81 12.84 27.38 -3.74
CA ASP A 81 13.88 26.70 -2.95
C ASP A 81 13.98 25.19 -3.22
N LEU A 82 13.64 24.76 -4.45
CA LEU A 82 13.42 23.35 -4.79
C LEU A 82 14.66 22.44 -4.63
N PHE A 83 15.85 22.96 -4.30
CA PHE A 83 17.09 22.19 -4.23
C PHE A 83 17.97 22.52 -3.02
N SER A 84 17.44 23.20 -1.99
CA SER A 84 18.22 23.48 -0.78
C SER A 84 18.47 22.19 0.02
N LYS A 85 19.71 21.71 0.00
CA LYS A 85 20.15 20.57 0.83
C LYS A 85 20.46 21.08 2.23
N VAL A 86 19.55 20.86 3.18
CA VAL A 86 19.87 21.01 4.61
C VAL A 86 20.69 19.80 5.03
N LYS A 87 21.82 20.01 5.71
CA LYS A 87 22.66 18.93 6.22
C LYS A 87 21.90 18.21 7.33
N GLN A 88 21.56 16.94 7.11
CA GLN A 88 20.97 16.05 8.11
C GLN A 88 22.06 15.13 8.67
N ASP A 89 22.28 15.17 9.97
CA ASP A 89 23.32 14.37 10.64
C ASP A 89 22.74 13.15 11.38
N VAL A 90 21.44 13.16 11.68
CA VAL A 90 20.67 11.97 12.06
C VAL A 90 19.86 11.48 10.87
N VAL A 91 19.96 10.19 10.54
CA VAL A 91 19.22 9.57 9.44
C VAL A 91 18.08 8.73 10.01
N PHE A 92 16.90 8.90 9.43
CA PHE A 92 15.69 8.19 9.83
C PHE A 92 15.21 7.28 8.69
N THR A 93 14.95 6.01 9.00
CA THR A 93 14.45 5.04 8.00
C THR A 93 13.27 4.27 8.56
N LEU A 94 12.13 4.30 7.86
CA LEU A 94 11.03 3.39 8.14
C LEU A 94 11.34 2.00 7.61
N VAL A 95 11.52 1.07 8.54
CA VAL A 95 11.79 -0.35 8.30
C VAL A 95 10.51 -1.12 8.55
N SER A 96 10.15 -1.98 7.61
CA SER A 96 9.09 -2.95 7.81
C SER A 96 9.37 -4.18 6.95
N ASP A 97 8.97 -5.35 7.46
CA ASP A 97 9.08 -6.60 6.74
C ASP A 97 7.80 -6.82 5.92
N GLN A 98 7.80 -6.32 4.68
CA GLN A 98 6.66 -6.49 3.76
C GLN A 98 6.39 -7.98 3.45
N GLU A 99 7.38 -8.86 3.60
CA GLU A 99 7.18 -10.29 3.42
C GLU A 99 6.38 -10.92 4.56
N LYS A 100 6.51 -10.40 5.77
CA LYS A 100 5.73 -10.85 6.94
C LYS A 100 4.40 -10.12 7.16
N GLN A 101 4.16 -9.03 6.44
CA GLN A 101 2.92 -8.25 6.51
C GLN A 101 1.78 -8.92 5.72
N THR A 102 1.26 -10.03 6.25
CA THR A 102 0.07 -10.70 5.71
C THR A 102 -1.19 -10.29 6.46
N LEU A 103 -2.31 -10.22 5.76
CA LEU A 103 -3.62 -10.05 6.38
C LEU A 103 -3.89 -11.17 7.41
N GLY A 104 -4.49 -10.82 8.55
CA GLY A 104 -4.76 -11.75 9.66
C GLY A 104 -3.56 -12.02 10.58
N ALA A 105 -2.39 -11.46 10.29
CA ALA A 105 -1.23 -11.52 11.17
C ALA A 105 -1.03 -10.20 11.95
N THR A 106 -0.35 -10.28 13.08
CA THR A 106 0.25 -9.11 13.72
C THR A 106 1.47 -8.69 12.91
N PHE A 107 1.62 -7.39 12.67
CA PHE A 107 2.76 -6.85 11.95
C PHE A 107 3.44 -5.74 12.74
N GLU A 108 4.69 -5.47 12.38
CA GLU A 108 5.50 -4.43 13.01
C GLU A 108 5.97 -3.42 11.99
N VAL A 109 6.09 -2.18 12.43
CA VAL A 109 6.77 -1.11 11.70
C VAL A 109 7.74 -0.44 12.66
N SER A 110 8.97 -0.27 12.22
CA SER A 110 10.03 0.31 13.03
C SER A 110 10.56 1.57 12.38
N LEU A 111 10.81 2.60 13.18
CA LEU A 111 11.61 3.74 12.79
C LEU A 111 13.05 3.50 13.27
N SER A 112 13.95 3.26 12.33
CA SER A 112 15.39 3.31 12.58
C SER A 112 15.84 4.74 12.66
N VAL A 113 16.54 5.08 13.75
CA VAL A 113 17.16 6.37 13.99
C VAL A 113 18.65 6.15 14.17
N LYS A 114 19.45 6.66 13.23
CA LYS A 114 20.90 6.49 13.23
C LYS A 114 21.62 7.83 13.30
N ASN A 115 22.45 7.99 14.32
CA ASN A 115 23.28 9.17 14.47
C ASN A 115 24.57 9.02 13.64
N ASN A 116 24.67 9.73 12.52
CA ASN A 116 25.88 9.75 11.68
C ASN A 116 26.81 10.93 12.03
N SER A 117 26.54 11.66 13.11
CA SER A 117 27.41 12.71 13.60
C SER A 117 28.49 12.16 14.55
N ASN A 118 29.49 12.99 14.84
CA ASN A 118 30.53 12.70 15.84
C ASN A 118 30.15 13.18 17.25
N GLU A 119 28.94 13.70 17.41
CA GLU A 119 28.45 14.26 18.67
C GLU A 119 27.23 13.47 19.15
N GLN A 120 26.91 13.59 20.44
CA GLN A 120 25.67 13.04 20.96
C GLN A 120 24.47 13.80 20.40
N ARG A 121 23.38 13.08 20.13
CA ARG A 121 22.10 13.65 19.69
C ARG A 121 20.97 13.13 20.54
N THR A 122 20.01 14.01 20.85
CA THR A 122 18.85 13.68 21.67
C THR A 122 17.58 13.93 20.89
N ILE A 123 16.70 12.93 20.83
CA ILE A 123 15.36 13.09 20.27
C ILE A 123 14.47 13.75 21.33
N SER A 124 14.07 14.99 21.09
CA SER A 124 13.19 15.74 22.00
C SER A 124 11.73 15.31 21.88
N SER A 125 11.28 14.97 20.68
CA SER A 125 9.94 14.46 20.42
C SER A 125 9.95 13.53 19.22
N GLY A 126 9.28 12.40 19.35
CA GLY A 126 9.17 11.36 18.33
C GLY A 126 7.78 10.74 18.35
N LEU A 127 7.26 10.44 17.18
CA LEU A 127 5.89 9.97 17.01
C LEU A 127 5.79 9.04 15.79
N ILE A 128 5.17 7.88 15.96
CA ILE A 128 4.75 6.98 14.89
C ILE A 128 3.23 6.79 14.98
N ILE A 129 2.52 7.05 13.90
CA ILE A 129 1.08 6.83 13.77
C ILE A 129 0.84 5.83 12.63
N VAL A 130 0.08 4.78 12.91
CA VAL A 130 -0.39 3.83 11.91
C VAL A 130 -1.89 4.02 11.74
N SER A 131 -2.33 4.22 10.50
CA SER A 131 -3.74 4.43 10.14
C SER A 131 -4.12 3.56 8.94
N THR A 132 -5.39 3.18 8.83
CA THR A 132 -5.93 2.61 7.59
C THR A 132 -6.17 3.72 6.57
N MET A 133 -6.13 3.37 5.29
CA MET A 133 -6.35 4.31 4.20
C MET A 133 -7.10 3.68 3.04
N TYR A 134 -7.87 4.50 2.33
CA TYR A 134 -8.44 4.14 1.04
C TYR A 134 -7.37 4.19 -0.07
N TYR A 135 -7.61 3.48 -1.16
CA TYR A 135 -6.73 3.52 -2.35
C TYR A 135 -6.60 4.93 -2.96
N THR A 136 -7.56 5.82 -2.69
CA THR A 136 -7.54 7.22 -3.11
C THR A 136 -6.54 8.07 -2.33
N GLY A 137 -5.93 7.54 -1.27
CA GLY A 137 -5.01 8.27 -0.39
C GLY A 137 -5.67 8.87 0.86
N LYS A 138 -7.00 8.83 0.96
CA LYS A 138 -7.73 9.36 2.12
C LYS A 138 -7.50 8.44 3.34
N LEU A 139 -7.10 9.00 4.47
CA LEU A 139 -7.02 8.28 5.74
C LEU A 139 -8.44 7.90 6.21
N SER A 140 -8.61 6.68 6.74
CA SER A 140 -9.86 6.20 7.30
C SER A 140 -9.83 6.26 8.83
N ARG A 141 -9.06 5.38 9.49
CA ARG A 141 -9.00 5.30 10.96
C ARG A 141 -7.56 5.20 11.46
N GLN A 142 -7.26 5.90 12.56
CA GLN A 142 -6.02 5.67 13.31
C GLN A 142 -6.10 4.34 14.07
N LEU A 143 -5.18 3.43 13.80
CA LEU A 143 -5.08 2.13 14.46
C LEU A 143 -4.30 2.23 15.76
N LYS A 144 -3.11 2.84 15.69
CA LYS A 144 -2.18 2.88 16.82
C LYS A 144 -1.25 4.08 16.73
N LYS A 145 -0.78 4.51 17.90
CA LYS A 145 0.14 5.63 18.08
C LYS A 145 1.24 5.22 19.06
N LEU A 146 2.49 5.56 18.73
CA LEU A 146 3.65 5.42 19.60
C LEU A 146 4.35 6.77 19.72
N ASP A 147 4.32 7.37 20.90
CA ASP A 147 5.11 8.54 21.26
C ASP A 147 6.42 8.09 21.94
N PHE A 148 7.54 8.72 21.60
CA PHE A 148 8.84 8.50 22.23
C PHE A 148 9.59 9.82 22.39
N GLN A 149 10.32 9.99 23.49
CA GLN A 149 11.04 11.21 23.81
C GLN A 149 12.24 10.92 24.71
N GLY A 150 13.22 11.81 24.72
CA GLY A 150 14.42 11.69 25.56
C GLY A 150 15.35 10.56 25.13
N LEU A 151 15.26 10.09 23.88
CA LEU A 151 16.16 9.08 23.35
C LEU A 151 17.51 9.72 23.03
N VAL A 152 18.55 9.29 23.73
CA VAL A 152 19.92 9.75 23.55
C VAL A 152 20.66 8.78 22.64
N LEU A 153 21.34 9.29 21.61
CA LEU A 153 22.12 8.53 20.64
C LEU A 153 23.57 8.99 20.68
N SER A 154 24.46 8.04 20.97
CA SER A 154 25.91 8.22 20.87
C SER A 154 26.35 8.35 19.39
N PRO A 155 27.55 8.87 19.11
CA PRO A 155 28.10 8.89 17.76
C PRO A 155 28.08 7.49 17.11
N GLY A 156 27.47 7.37 15.93
CA GLY A 156 27.34 6.11 15.20
C GLY A 156 26.24 5.16 15.71
N GLU A 157 25.57 5.49 16.82
CA GLU A 157 24.53 4.63 17.41
C GLU A 157 23.27 4.61 16.54
N GLU A 158 22.66 3.43 16.48
CA GLU A 158 21.37 3.20 15.81
C GLU A 158 20.38 2.61 16.80
N ASN A 159 19.16 3.16 16.82
CA ASN A 159 18.09 2.72 17.68
C ASN A 159 16.80 2.50 16.88
N LEU A 160 16.02 1.49 17.27
CA LEU A 160 14.76 1.13 16.63
C LEU A 160 13.58 1.44 17.55
N GLN A 161 12.66 2.27 17.07
CA GLN A 161 11.38 2.51 17.72
C GLN A 161 10.30 1.72 16.97
N THR A 162 9.78 0.65 17.59
CA THR A 162 8.88 -0.31 16.93
C THR A 162 7.45 -0.18 17.43
N ILE A 163 6.50 -0.08 16.50
CA ILE A 163 5.07 -0.18 16.77
C ILE A 163 4.54 -1.50 16.20
N GLN A 164 3.89 -2.29 17.06
CA GLN A 164 3.23 -3.55 16.68
C GLN A 164 1.73 -3.32 16.54
N VAL A 165 1.13 -3.78 15.45
CA VAL A 165 -0.31 -3.69 15.19
C VAL A 165 -0.89 -5.09 15.06
N THR A 166 -1.86 -5.42 15.92
CA THR A 166 -2.49 -6.75 15.99
C THR A 166 -3.67 -6.88 15.04
N GLU A 167 -4.08 -8.12 14.77
CA GLU A 167 -5.28 -8.45 13.98
C GLU A 167 -6.51 -7.65 14.43
N ASP A 168 -6.82 -7.69 15.73
CA ASP A 168 -8.00 -7.05 16.29
C ASP A 168 -7.98 -5.51 16.16
N GLU A 169 -6.80 -4.89 16.15
CA GLU A 169 -6.68 -3.44 16.01
C GLU A 169 -7.15 -2.98 14.63
N TYR A 170 -6.85 -3.73 13.56
CA TYR A 170 -7.22 -3.34 12.19
C TYR A 170 -8.46 -4.02 11.62
N PHE A 171 -8.90 -5.16 12.16
CA PHE A 171 -9.96 -6.00 11.59
C PHE A 171 -11.21 -5.23 11.14
N ASP A 172 -11.78 -4.38 12.00
CA ASP A 172 -13.03 -3.66 11.73
C ASP A 172 -12.86 -2.33 10.96
N SER A 173 -11.63 -1.97 10.60
CA SER A 173 -11.32 -0.65 10.02
C SER A 173 -10.47 -0.70 8.77
N LEU A 174 -10.09 -1.91 8.36
CA LEU A 174 -9.36 -2.13 7.13
C LEU A 174 -10.27 -1.86 5.94
N GLU A 175 -9.85 -0.94 5.10
CA GLU A 175 -10.55 -0.60 3.87
C GLU A 175 -10.11 -1.51 2.72
N ASP A 176 -10.58 -1.20 1.51
CA ASP A 176 -10.24 -1.94 0.30
C ASP A 176 -8.72 -2.09 0.13
N PHE A 177 -8.29 -3.26 -0.35
CA PHE A 177 -6.90 -3.62 -0.66
C PHE A 177 -5.93 -3.64 0.54
N GLY A 178 -6.44 -3.56 1.78
CA GLY A 178 -5.61 -3.71 2.98
C GLY A 178 -4.54 -2.62 3.14
N MET A 179 -4.85 -1.40 2.70
CA MET A 179 -3.90 -0.30 2.66
C MET A 179 -3.75 0.41 4.02
N LEU A 180 -2.51 0.69 4.37
CA LEU A 180 -2.08 1.32 5.61
C LEU A 180 -1.21 2.54 5.31
N ASN A 181 -1.34 3.54 6.15
CA ASN A 181 -0.51 4.73 6.17
C ASN A 181 0.30 4.76 7.46
N VAL A 182 1.62 4.89 7.34
CA VAL A 182 2.49 5.13 8.48
C VAL A 182 3.06 6.52 8.36
N ASN A 183 2.71 7.37 9.32
CA ASN A 183 3.32 8.67 9.49
C ASN A 183 4.31 8.60 10.65
N ALA A 184 5.53 9.06 10.44
CA ALA A 184 6.52 9.17 11.50
C ALA A 184 7.14 10.55 11.51
N THR A 185 7.29 11.12 12.70
CA THR A 185 7.92 12.42 12.91
C THR A 185 8.92 12.34 14.05
N ALA A 186 10.00 13.12 13.95
CA ALA A 186 10.96 13.25 15.03
C ALA A 186 11.67 14.61 15.01
N THR A 187 12.07 15.09 16.17
CA THR A 187 12.82 16.34 16.33
C THR A 187 14.08 16.08 17.15
N ILE A 188 15.22 16.56 16.66
CA ILE A 188 16.51 16.51 17.35
C ILE A 188 16.72 17.81 18.11
N ASN A 189 17.05 17.71 19.40
CA ASN A 189 17.16 18.83 20.31
C ASN A 189 18.32 19.78 19.93
N GLU A 190 19.50 19.22 19.67
CA GLU A 190 20.74 20.00 19.51
C GLU A 190 20.79 20.74 18.17
N THR A 191 20.29 20.13 17.10
CA THR A 191 20.36 20.69 15.74
C THR A 191 19.05 21.31 15.26
N SER A 192 17.97 21.16 16.04
CA SER A 192 16.61 21.49 15.60
C SER A 192 16.22 20.80 14.28
N GLN A 193 16.90 19.68 13.94
CA GLN A 193 16.56 18.87 12.79
C GLN A 193 15.18 18.26 13.01
N ASN A 194 14.29 18.45 12.04
CA ASN A 194 12.98 17.84 12.03
C ASN A 194 12.92 16.80 10.91
N PHE A 195 12.33 15.66 11.24
CA PHE A 195 12.07 14.57 10.31
C PHE A 195 10.56 14.36 10.25
N ILE A 196 10.03 14.25 9.03
CA ILE A 196 8.65 13.87 8.77
C ILE A 196 8.67 12.93 7.57
N THR A 197 8.08 11.76 7.74
CA THR A 197 7.86 10.83 6.65
C THR A 197 6.44 10.30 6.67
N ASN A 198 5.97 9.96 5.48
CA ASN A 198 4.72 9.26 5.30
C ASN A 198 5.00 8.14 4.30
N LYS A 199 4.60 6.91 4.65
CA LYS A 199 4.78 5.75 3.77
C LYS A 199 3.52 4.90 3.78
N THR A 200 3.08 4.55 2.59
CA THR A 200 1.99 3.61 2.38
C THR A 200 2.51 2.18 2.37
N TYR A 201 1.80 1.31 3.07
CA TYR A 201 1.98 -0.13 3.08
C TYR A 201 0.67 -0.81 2.69
N SER A 202 0.76 -2.05 2.22
CA SER A 202 -0.42 -2.88 1.95
C SER A 202 -0.17 -4.23 2.58
N LEU A 203 -1.13 -4.71 3.36
CA LEU A 203 -1.11 -6.08 3.86
C LEU A 203 -1.29 -7.03 2.67
N ARG A 204 -0.43 -8.04 2.56
CA ARG A 204 -0.57 -9.07 1.54
C ARG A 204 -1.89 -9.79 1.76
N GLN A 205 -2.79 -9.66 0.79
CA GLN A 205 -4.08 -10.33 0.81
C GLN A 205 -3.91 -11.82 0.44
N PRO A 206 -4.71 -12.71 1.03
CA PRO A 206 -4.82 -14.09 0.56
C PRO A 206 -5.38 -14.13 -0.87
N ARG A 207 -5.18 -15.25 -1.57
CA ARG A 207 -5.77 -15.47 -2.90
C ARG A 207 -6.88 -16.52 -2.83
N LEU A 208 -7.87 -16.35 -3.68
CA LEU A 208 -8.87 -17.38 -3.93
C LEU A 208 -8.22 -18.46 -4.81
N THR A 209 -8.30 -19.72 -4.40
CA THR A 209 -7.85 -20.84 -5.25
C THR A 209 -9.02 -21.30 -6.10
N ILE A 210 -8.82 -21.33 -7.42
CA ILE A 210 -9.83 -21.76 -8.39
C ILE A 210 -9.25 -22.92 -9.19
N GLN A 211 -10.04 -23.97 -9.37
CA GLN A 211 -9.70 -25.09 -10.22
C GLN A 211 -10.86 -25.37 -11.16
N ALA A 212 -10.56 -25.47 -12.44
CA ALA A 212 -11.51 -25.84 -13.47
C ALA A 212 -10.92 -27.01 -14.30
N PRO A 213 -11.76 -27.76 -15.03
CA PRO A 213 -11.29 -28.68 -16.05
C PRO A 213 -10.39 -27.97 -17.06
N ARG A 214 -9.42 -28.69 -17.63
CA ARG A 214 -8.59 -28.13 -18.71
C ARG A 214 -9.42 -27.79 -19.95
N GLN A 215 -10.45 -28.59 -20.20
CA GLN A 215 -11.31 -28.48 -21.37
C GLN A 215 -12.77 -28.69 -20.95
N ALA A 216 -13.67 -27.94 -21.57
CA ALA A 216 -15.12 -28.16 -21.53
C ALA A 216 -15.72 -27.90 -22.92
N VAL A 217 -16.99 -28.24 -23.12
CA VAL A 217 -17.68 -28.07 -24.40
C VAL A 217 -18.69 -26.93 -24.31
N VAL A 218 -18.89 -26.21 -25.41
CA VAL A 218 -19.93 -25.17 -25.50
C VAL A 218 -21.29 -25.71 -25.04
N ASN A 219 -22.01 -24.90 -24.26
CA ASN A 219 -23.34 -25.18 -23.68
C ASN A 219 -23.42 -26.39 -22.74
N GLN A 220 -22.31 -27.05 -22.42
CA GLN A 220 -22.26 -28.10 -21.41
C GLN A 220 -21.84 -27.54 -20.05
N THR A 221 -22.54 -27.96 -19.01
CA THR A 221 -22.21 -27.58 -17.63
C THR A 221 -20.97 -28.33 -17.16
N PHE A 222 -20.02 -27.60 -16.57
CA PHE A 222 -18.86 -28.13 -15.88
C PHE A 222 -18.75 -27.51 -14.48
N ASN A 223 -18.01 -28.15 -13.58
CA ASN A 223 -17.84 -27.65 -12.21
C ASN A 223 -16.53 -26.88 -12.07
N VAL A 224 -16.62 -25.73 -11.40
CA VAL A 224 -15.49 -24.94 -10.94
C VAL A 224 -15.37 -25.11 -9.42
N GLU A 225 -14.23 -25.62 -8.98
CA GLU A 225 -13.92 -25.80 -7.56
C GLU A 225 -13.23 -24.55 -7.03
N VAL A 226 -13.74 -24.03 -5.93
CA VAL A 226 -13.26 -22.81 -5.28
C VAL A 226 -12.85 -23.12 -3.86
N SER A 227 -11.67 -22.65 -3.44
CA SER A 227 -11.24 -22.76 -2.05
C SER A 227 -10.60 -21.47 -1.53
N PHE A 228 -10.94 -21.13 -0.28
CA PHE A 228 -10.42 -19.97 0.42
C PHE A 228 -10.23 -20.26 1.90
N LEU A 229 -9.07 -19.95 2.44
CA LEU A 229 -8.80 -20.00 3.88
C LEU A 229 -9.07 -18.62 4.49
N ASN A 230 -9.96 -18.54 5.49
CA ASN A 230 -10.11 -17.33 6.29
C ASN A 230 -8.76 -17.01 6.97
N PRO A 231 -8.10 -15.88 6.64
CA PRO A 231 -6.77 -15.56 7.17
C PRO A 231 -6.80 -15.15 8.64
N TYR A 232 -7.97 -14.76 9.15
CA TYR A 232 -8.16 -14.28 10.51
C TYR A 232 -8.20 -15.44 11.50
N LYS A 233 -7.44 -15.32 12.59
CA LYS A 233 -7.27 -16.41 13.58
C LYS A 233 -8.29 -16.33 14.69
N THR A 234 -8.76 -15.14 15.02
CA THR A 234 -9.69 -14.90 16.13
C THR A 234 -11.06 -14.42 15.67
N ARG A 235 -11.18 -13.95 14.42
CA ARG A 235 -12.41 -13.33 13.90
C ARG A 235 -13.01 -14.06 12.70
N SER A 236 -14.34 -14.08 12.66
CA SER A 236 -15.12 -14.65 11.55
C SER A 236 -15.38 -13.62 10.47
N LEU A 237 -15.36 -14.05 9.21
CA LEU A 237 -15.91 -13.27 8.10
C LEU A 237 -17.41 -13.49 8.04
N THR A 238 -18.19 -12.43 7.88
CA THR A 238 -19.65 -12.52 7.83
C THR A 238 -20.23 -12.10 6.49
N ASP A 239 -21.38 -12.69 6.16
CA ASP A 239 -22.13 -12.47 4.91
C ASP A 239 -21.23 -12.66 3.67
N CYS A 240 -20.50 -13.78 3.64
CA CYS A 240 -19.62 -14.10 2.54
C CYS A 240 -20.41 -14.57 1.31
N TRP A 241 -19.99 -14.11 0.13
CA TRP A 241 -20.52 -14.57 -1.14
C TRP A 241 -19.41 -14.60 -2.20
N LEU A 242 -19.56 -15.53 -3.15
CA LEU A 242 -18.69 -15.67 -4.30
C LEU A 242 -19.34 -15.03 -5.52
N GLN A 243 -18.59 -14.21 -6.23
CA GLN A 243 -18.93 -13.70 -7.55
C GLN A 243 -18.14 -14.47 -8.60
N LEU A 244 -18.81 -14.99 -9.61
CA LEU A 244 -18.19 -15.35 -10.87
C LEU A 244 -18.30 -14.14 -11.80
N ASP A 245 -17.15 -13.66 -12.27
CA ASP A 245 -17.05 -12.65 -13.31
C ASP A 245 -16.36 -13.30 -14.52
N SER A 246 -17.15 -13.65 -15.53
CA SER A 246 -16.63 -14.20 -16.79
C SER A 246 -17.26 -13.44 -17.94
N VAL A 247 -16.56 -13.44 -19.09
CA VAL A 247 -17.05 -12.87 -20.35
C VAL A 247 -18.41 -13.48 -20.77
N VAL A 248 -18.74 -14.66 -20.22
CA VAL A 248 -19.87 -15.48 -20.61
C VAL A 248 -21.03 -15.41 -19.61
N SER A 249 -20.76 -15.19 -18.32
CA SER A 249 -21.76 -15.27 -17.26
C SER A 249 -21.34 -14.50 -16.00
N PHE A 250 -22.32 -13.85 -15.37
CA PHE A 250 -22.23 -13.25 -14.04
C PHE A 250 -23.12 -14.05 -13.09
N MET A 251 -22.53 -14.66 -12.06
CA MET A 251 -23.26 -15.43 -11.06
C MET A 251 -22.80 -15.08 -9.65
N GLN A 252 -23.73 -15.12 -8.70
CA GLN A 252 -23.45 -14.90 -7.28
C GLN A 252 -23.89 -16.12 -6.47
N PHE A 253 -23.05 -16.55 -5.54
CA PHE A 253 -23.30 -17.71 -4.70
C PHE A 253 -23.10 -17.33 -3.25
N GLU A 254 -24.16 -17.42 -2.45
CA GLU A 254 -24.09 -17.18 -1.02
C GLU A 254 -23.33 -18.31 -0.32
N VAL A 255 -22.38 -17.94 0.51
CA VAL A 255 -21.56 -18.88 1.30
C VAL A 255 -21.93 -18.81 2.78
N GLY A 256 -22.36 -17.63 3.26
CA GLY A 256 -22.66 -17.38 4.67
C GLY A 256 -21.42 -16.98 5.46
N ASN A 257 -21.38 -17.33 6.75
CA ASN A 257 -20.27 -16.92 7.63
C ASN A 257 -19.12 -17.92 7.58
N LEU A 258 -17.88 -17.42 7.57
CA LEU A 258 -16.67 -18.22 7.68
C LEU A 258 -16.02 -18.02 9.05
N ASN A 259 -15.98 -19.08 9.84
CA ASN A 259 -15.35 -19.09 11.15
C ASN A 259 -13.84 -18.79 11.08
N PRO A 260 -13.20 -18.39 12.20
CA PRO A 260 -11.78 -18.07 12.23
C PRO A 260 -10.95 -19.29 11.78
N GLY A 261 -10.00 -19.08 10.88
CA GLY A 261 -9.16 -20.15 10.30
C GLY A 261 -9.90 -21.22 9.50
N ALA A 262 -11.22 -21.09 9.26
CA ALA A 262 -11.98 -22.06 8.48
C ALA A 262 -11.67 -21.93 6.99
N THR A 263 -11.76 -23.07 6.27
CA THR A 263 -11.59 -23.10 4.82
C THR A 263 -12.94 -23.25 4.13
N LEU A 264 -13.30 -22.28 3.30
CA LEU A 264 -14.36 -22.39 2.31
C LEU A 264 -13.95 -23.39 1.23
N LYS A 265 -14.86 -24.29 0.86
CA LYS A 265 -14.81 -25.12 -0.34
C LYS A 265 -16.18 -25.12 -0.99
N ALA A 266 -16.24 -24.80 -2.28
CA ALA A 266 -17.47 -24.77 -3.06
C ALA A 266 -17.23 -25.36 -4.45
N SER A 267 -18.20 -26.13 -4.95
CA SER A 267 -18.25 -26.64 -6.32
C SER A 267 -19.39 -25.95 -7.03
N LEU A 268 -19.08 -25.18 -8.07
CA LEU A 268 -20.04 -24.29 -8.72
C LEU A 268 -20.26 -24.74 -10.17
N PRO A 269 -21.51 -25.00 -10.59
CA PRO A 269 -21.81 -25.35 -11.96
C PRO A 269 -21.74 -24.11 -12.85
N VAL A 270 -20.99 -24.19 -13.94
CA VAL A 270 -20.78 -23.12 -14.93
C VAL A 270 -20.98 -23.69 -16.33
N ALA A 271 -21.56 -22.92 -17.25
CA ALA A 271 -21.67 -23.26 -18.66
C ALA A 271 -21.12 -22.12 -19.52
N ALA A 272 -20.30 -22.45 -20.51
CA ALA A 272 -19.73 -21.50 -21.46
C ALA A 272 -20.52 -21.51 -22.78
N THR A 273 -20.81 -20.33 -23.33
CA THR A 273 -21.57 -20.18 -24.58
C THR A 273 -20.71 -19.89 -25.81
N LYS A 274 -19.39 -19.76 -25.63
CA LYS A 274 -18.42 -19.45 -26.69
C LYS A 274 -17.22 -20.38 -26.60
N ALA A 275 -16.76 -20.88 -27.74
CA ALA A 275 -15.53 -21.65 -27.84
C ALA A 275 -14.28 -20.75 -27.68
N GLY A 276 -13.11 -21.38 -27.52
CA GLY A 276 -11.81 -20.72 -27.34
C GLY A 276 -11.31 -20.72 -25.90
N ASP A 277 -10.21 -20.00 -25.67
CA ASP A 277 -9.62 -19.85 -24.33
C ASP A 277 -10.32 -18.73 -23.57
N HIS A 278 -10.76 -19.04 -22.35
CA HIS A 278 -11.46 -18.09 -21.48
C HIS A 278 -10.84 -18.04 -20.09
N ASP A 279 -10.77 -16.85 -19.54
CA ASP A 279 -10.44 -16.62 -18.13
C ASP A 279 -11.71 -16.76 -17.28
N ILE A 280 -11.63 -17.62 -16.25
CA ILE A 280 -12.61 -17.71 -15.17
C ILE A 280 -12.06 -16.90 -14.02
N ILE A 281 -12.67 -15.74 -13.73
CA ILE A 281 -12.31 -14.91 -12.60
C ILE A 281 -13.39 -15.03 -11.55
N MET A 282 -12.99 -15.26 -10.31
CA MET A 282 -13.92 -15.22 -9.19
C MET A 282 -13.43 -14.29 -8.09
N ALA A 283 -14.38 -13.66 -7.42
CA ALA A 283 -14.14 -12.79 -6.29
C ALA A 283 -14.92 -13.27 -5.06
N LEU A 284 -14.24 -13.39 -3.93
CA LEU A 284 -14.85 -13.51 -2.62
C LEU A 284 -15.06 -12.11 -2.03
N GLN A 285 -16.27 -11.89 -1.54
CA GLN A 285 -16.65 -10.66 -0.84
C GLN A 285 -17.27 -11.03 0.50
N SER A 286 -16.98 -10.23 1.52
CA SER A 286 -17.62 -10.29 2.84
C SER A 286 -17.72 -8.87 3.40
N LYS A 287 -18.34 -8.72 4.58
CA LYS A 287 -18.39 -7.42 5.27
C LYS A 287 -17.01 -6.85 5.59
N GLN A 288 -16.08 -7.69 6.05
CA GLN A 288 -14.76 -7.28 6.56
C GLN A 288 -13.63 -7.47 5.56
N LEU A 289 -13.81 -8.33 4.56
CA LEU A 289 -12.79 -8.64 3.58
C LEU A 289 -13.38 -8.58 2.18
N LYS A 290 -12.86 -7.64 1.39
CA LYS A 290 -13.32 -7.33 0.04
C LYS A 290 -12.21 -7.49 -0.98
N GLY A 291 -12.61 -7.82 -2.21
CA GLY A 291 -11.70 -7.84 -3.36
C GLY A 291 -10.69 -8.98 -3.36
N ILE A 292 -10.99 -10.11 -2.71
CA ILE A 292 -10.15 -11.30 -2.81
C ILE A 292 -10.50 -12.03 -4.09
N THR A 293 -9.58 -12.02 -5.05
CA THR A 293 -9.81 -12.64 -6.36
C THR A 293 -8.95 -13.89 -6.56
N GLY A 294 -9.39 -14.69 -7.51
CA GLY A 294 -8.63 -15.78 -8.11
C GLY A 294 -8.99 -15.86 -9.59
N GLU A 295 -8.12 -16.49 -10.37
CA GLU A 295 -8.35 -16.72 -11.78
C GLU A 295 -7.82 -18.09 -12.19
N THR A 296 -8.43 -18.67 -13.23
CA THR A 296 -7.93 -19.84 -13.93
C THR A 296 -8.33 -19.76 -15.40
N VAL A 297 -7.59 -20.45 -16.27
CA VAL A 297 -7.90 -20.53 -17.70
C VAL A 297 -8.59 -21.85 -17.99
N ILE A 298 -9.57 -21.82 -18.90
CA ILE A 298 -10.22 -23.00 -19.46
C ILE A 298 -10.27 -22.90 -20.98
N HIS A 299 -10.09 -24.04 -21.65
CA HIS A 299 -10.31 -24.12 -23.09
C HIS A 299 -11.71 -24.68 -23.39
N ILE A 300 -12.54 -23.95 -24.13
CA ILE A 300 -13.89 -24.36 -24.51
C ILE A 300 -13.88 -24.85 -25.96
N GLN A 301 -14.26 -26.11 -26.17
CA GLN A 301 -14.36 -26.76 -27.47
C GLN A 301 -15.73 -26.51 -28.11
N GLU A 302 -15.74 -26.40 -29.45
CA GLU A 302 -16.99 -26.50 -30.22
C GLU A 302 -17.63 -27.88 -30.04
N GLU A 303 -18.95 -27.97 -30.26
CA GLU A 303 -19.70 -29.23 -30.24
C GLU A 303 -19.27 -30.21 -31.34
#